data_AF-A0AAV6PNA0-F1
#
_entry.id   AF-A0AAV6PNA0-F1
#
_cell.length_a   1.000
_cell.length_b   1.000
_cell.length_c   1.000
_cell.angle_alpha   90.00
_cell.angle_beta   90.00
_cell.angle_gamma   90.00
#
_symmetry.space_group_name_H-M   'P 1'
#
loop_
_entity.id
_entity.type
_entity.pdbx_description
1 polymer ?
#
loop_
_entity_poly.entity_id
_entity_poly.type
_entity_poly.pdbx_seq_one_letter_code
_entity_poly.pdbx_strand_id
1 'polypeptide(L)'
;MLTAKAMDSTVRTLEDICVPKKFLLVVNAAKKLTEFSPSKNEYGKPSTAVRVGFCLKGAVEVLIGQSLMNDDDLAEKKAKKFLELLEKNWKTHVAVSAHQSMQEKRWNKPDDIPLTKNVMALRDHLRMVEDKARAELEQQLSLTAYKVLNESILAQLIVFNKRREGEASRLTLEAYKKVNTNPINEDIYSTLSPLEKELSKQLTRIEVRGKRGKKVPVFFTHRMMESIQVLLKWRDEAGVPTENPYLFARAGVLTNIRGCDCLRKYAEESKAENPELLRSTKLRKQVATLCQLLDLDEQELEQVARFMGHDIRVHRDFYRQTDKTFQIAKISKLLFAMEQGSSTLTGRNFNTLHPSVSGMYVHTLLFLCTHHVVV
;
A
#
# COMPACT_ATOMS: atom_id res chain seq x y z
N MET A 1 12.09 19.43 20.11
CA MET A 1 12.08 20.09 21.44
C MET A 1 13.18 19.60 22.35
N LEU A 2 13.19 18.35 22.83
CA LEU A 2 14.22 17.86 23.77
C LEU A 2 15.66 18.09 23.26
N THR A 3 15.92 17.78 21.99
CA THR A 3 17.23 18.03 21.36
C THR A 3 17.61 19.51 21.33
N ALA A 4 16.66 20.40 21.10
CA ALA A 4 16.90 21.85 21.09
C ALA A 4 17.18 22.38 22.51
N LYS A 5 16.44 21.91 23.52
CA LYS A 5 16.69 22.25 24.94
C LYS A 5 18.08 21.82 25.41
N ALA A 6 18.53 20.64 24.97
CA ALA A 6 19.86 20.15 25.29
C ALA A 6 20.99 20.95 24.60
N MET A 7 20.68 21.69 23.54
CA MET A 7 21.64 22.53 22.81
C MET A 7 21.60 23.99 23.26
N ASP A 8 20.49 24.42 23.84
CA ASP A 8 20.28 25.77 24.33
C ASP A 8 19.31 25.74 25.52
N SER A 9 19.83 26.00 26.71
CA SER A 9 19.08 25.96 27.98
C SER A 9 18.03 27.07 28.11
N THR A 10 18.07 28.08 27.24
CA THR A 10 17.05 29.15 27.20
C THR A 10 15.73 28.68 26.56
N VAL A 11 15.75 27.56 25.82
CA VAL A 11 14.58 27.01 25.14
C VAL A 11 13.69 26.26 26.12
N ARG A 12 12.44 26.71 26.31
CA ARG A 12 11.44 26.08 27.18
C ARG A 12 10.25 25.57 26.38
N THR A 13 9.80 26.33 25.39
CA THR A 13 8.62 26.04 24.57
C THR A 13 8.99 25.98 23.08
N LEU A 14 8.04 25.54 22.25
CA LEU A 14 8.22 25.52 20.80
C LEU A 14 8.30 26.94 20.22
N GLU A 15 7.61 27.89 20.85
CA GLU A 15 7.60 29.30 20.48
C GLU A 15 9.01 29.92 20.58
N ASP A 16 9.77 29.54 21.61
CA ASP A 16 11.14 30.02 21.83
C ASP A 16 12.10 29.69 20.67
N ILE A 17 11.80 28.65 19.88
CA ILE A 17 12.61 28.26 18.72
C ILE A 17 11.99 28.69 17.38
N CYS A 18 10.72 29.10 17.37
CA CYS A 18 10.01 29.63 16.19
C CYS A 18 10.30 31.12 15.95
N VAL A 19 11.55 31.54 16.17
CA VAL A 19 12.01 32.92 15.97
C VAL A 19 13.24 32.96 15.07
N PRO A 20 13.41 34.00 14.22
CA PRO A 20 14.47 34.03 13.20
C PRO A 20 15.88 33.79 13.75
N LYS A 21 16.19 34.37 14.92
CA LYS A 21 17.50 34.26 15.57
C LYS A 21 17.87 32.83 15.96
N LYS A 22 16.89 31.94 16.13
CA LYS A 22 17.10 30.53 16.52
C LYS A 22 17.01 29.58 15.31
N PHE A 23 16.89 30.08 14.08
CA PHE A 23 16.74 29.23 12.89
C PHE A 23 17.87 28.20 12.74
N LEU A 24 19.13 28.62 12.88
CA LEU A 24 20.27 27.70 12.82
C LEU A 24 20.29 26.69 13.98
N LEU A 25 19.85 27.09 15.17
CA LEU A 25 19.66 26.16 16.30
C LEU A 25 18.64 25.08 15.94
N VAL A 26 17.51 25.45 15.31
CA VAL A 26 16.48 24.51 14.86
C VAL A 26 17.02 23.54 13.82
N VAL A 27 17.77 24.04 12.82
CA VAL A 27 18.42 23.20 11.80
C VAL A 27 19.38 22.21 12.45
N ASN A 28 20.25 22.67 13.35
CA ASN A 28 21.23 21.80 14.00
C ASN A 28 20.57 20.79 14.96
N ALA A 29 19.52 21.20 15.66
CA ALA A 29 18.73 20.31 16.50
C ALA A 29 18.01 19.24 15.66
N ALA A 30 17.49 19.60 14.49
CA ALA A 30 16.89 18.65 13.55
C ALA A 30 17.93 17.67 13.01
N LYS A 31 19.11 18.15 12.62
CA LYS A 31 20.25 17.31 12.18
C LYS A 31 20.67 16.31 13.27
N LYS A 32 20.82 16.78 14.51
CA LYS A 32 21.16 15.91 15.65
C LYS A 32 20.07 14.89 15.94
N LEU A 33 18.81 15.30 15.96
CA LEU A 33 17.65 14.42 16.19
C LEU A 33 17.55 13.30 15.16
N THR A 34 18.01 13.57 13.93
CA THR A 34 17.84 12.69 12.78
C THR A 34 19.13 11.99 12.36
N GLU A 35 20.14 12.03 13.23
CA GLU A 35 21.42 11.35 13.09
C GLU A 35 22.12 11.74 11.78
N PHE A 36 22.19 13.04 11.51
CA PHE A 36 22.93 13.56 10.37
C PHE A 36 24.43 13.32 10.55
N SER A 37 25.04 12.68 9.55
CA SER A 37 26.49 12.47 9.43
C SER A 37 27.08 13.51 8.47
N PRO A 38 27.88 14.48 8.96
CA PRO A 38 28.49 15.48 8.10
C PRO A 38 29.47 14.90 7.08
N SER A 39 30.20 13.84 7.44
CA SER A 39 31.20 13.21 6.57
C SER A 39 30.59 12.51 5.36
N LYS A 40 29.38 11.96 5.52
CA LYS A 40 28.65 11.28 4.45
C LYS A 40 27.57 12.15 3.81
N ASN A 41 27.29 13.32 4.40
CA ASN A 41 26.10 14.13 4.07
C ASN A 41 24.80 13.31 4.12
N GLU A 42 24.71 12.37 5.07
CA GLU A 42 23.63 11.39 5.16
C GLU A 42 22.86 11.50 6.47
N TYR A 43 21.57 11.14 6.45
CA TYR A 43 20.75 11.05 7.66
C TYR A 43 20.50 9.59 8.08
N GLY A 44 20.65 9.30 9.38
CA GLY A 44 20.19 8.04 9.98
C GLY A 44 18.66 7.88 9.88
N LYS A 45 17.91 8.96 10.12
CA LYS A 45 16.44 9.00 10.10
C LYS A 45 15.91 10.02 9.09
N PRO A 46 16.12 9.82 7.78
CA PRO A 46 15.88 10.85 6.78
C PRO A 46 14.40 11.22 6.60
N SER A 47 13.48 10.25 6.74
CA SER A 47 12.03 10.53 6.71
C SER A 47 11.58 11.43 7.86
N THR A 48 12.23 11.30 9.02
CA THR A 48 11.97 12.17 10.18
C THR A 48 12.51 13.57 9.93
N ALA A 49 13.66 13.71 9.26
CA ALA A 49 14.24 15.02 8.92
C ALA A 49 13.30 15.85 8.03
N VAL A 50 12.69 15.23 7.01
CA VAL A 50 11.66 15.89 6.19
C VAL A 50 10.43 16.24 7.02
N ARG A 51 9.97 15.32 7.88
CA ARG A 51 8.77 15.53 8.70
C ARG A 51 8.92 16.65 9.73
N VAL A 52 10.12 16.86 10.27
CA VAL A 52 10.39 17.96 11.21
C VAL A 52 10.07 19.32 10.57
N GLY A 53 10.51 19.57 9.34
CA GLY A 53 10.20 20.82 8.63
C GLY A 53 8.70 21.02 8.42
N PHE A 54 8.00 19.96 8.02
CA PHE A 54 6.54 20.00 7.87
C PHE A 54 5.82 20.32 9.19
N CYS A 55 6.21 19.65 10.29
CA CYS A 55 5.63 19.91 11.60
C CYS A 55 5.95 21.32 12.12
N LEU A 56 7.16 21.83 11.88
CA LEU A 56 7.54 23.20 12.23
C LEU A 56 6.71 24.22 11.48
N LYS A 57 6.47 24.01 10.18
CA LYS A 57 5.60 24.88 9.39
C LYS A 57 4.20 24.98 10.02
N GLY A 58 3.57 23.84 10.28
CA GLY A 58 2.25 23.81 10.93
C GLY A 58 2.25 24.45 12.32
N ALA A 59 3.31 24.26 13.12
CA ALA A 59 3.43 24.90 14.43
C ALA A 59 3.54 26.42 14.34
N VAL A 60 4.30 26.95 13.38
CA VAL A 60 4.47 28.38 13.17
C VAL A 60 3.18 29.01 12.63
N GLU A 61 2.45 28.32 11.76
CA GLU A 61 1.12 28.75 11.29
C GLU A 61 0.12 28.87 12.44
N VAL A 62 0.13 27.91 13.38
CA VAL A 62 -0.68 27.99 14.61
C VAL A 62 -0.26 29.17 15.48
N LEU A 63 1.04 29.40 15.65
CA LEU A 63 1.56 30.53 16.43
C LEU A 63 1.16 31.89 15.82
N ILE A 64 1.20 32.01 14.50
CA ILE A 64 0.72 33.21 13.78
C ILE A 64 -0.77 33.41 14.07
N GLY A 65 -1.59 32.36 13.96
CA GLY A 65 -3.01 32.43 14.27
C GLY A 65 -3.30 32.84 15.72
N GLN A 66 -2.55 32.29 16.68
CA GLN A 66 -2.66 32.68 18.09
C GLN A 66 -2.25 34.12 18.35
N SER A 67 -1.17 34.58 17.70
CA SER A 67 -0.70 35.97 17.83
C SER A 67 -1.74 36.96 17.30
N LEU A 68 -2.37 36.64 16.16
CA LEU A 68 -3.46 37.43 15.58
C LEU A 68 -4.70 37.48 16.48
N MET A 69 -5.09 36.35 17.10
CA MET A 69 -6.24 36.33 18.02
C MET A 69 -5.99 37.15 19.30
N ASN A 70 -4.73 37.31 19.70
CA ASN A 70 -4.33 38.01 20.92
C ASN A 70 -3.84 39.45 20.68
N ASP A 71 -3.89 39.95 19.44
CA ASP A 71 -3.40 41.28 19.05
C ASP A 71 -1.90 41.51 19.39
N ASP A 72 -1.07 40.44 19.31
CA ASP A 72 0.37 40.51 19.54
C ASP A 72 1.15 40.64 18.22
N ASP A 73 1.26 41.88 17.74
CA ASP A 73 1.98 42.25 16.51
C ASP A 73 3.45 41.80 16.51
N LEU A 74 4.10 41.82 17.68
CA LEU A 74 5.52 41.51 17.78
C LEU A 74 5.76 40.01 17.61
N ALA A 75 4.96 39.17 18.27
CA ALA A 75 5.00 37.73 18.12
C ALA A 75 4.64 37.31 16.70
N GLU A 76 3.59 37.91 16.13
CA GLU A 76 3.15 37.64 14.76
C GLU A 76 4.27 37.93 13.76
N LYS A 77 4.90 39.11 13.85
CA LYS A 77 6.00 39.52 12.97
C LYS A 77 7.21 38.59 13.08
N LYS A 78 7.55 38.13 14.29
CA LYS A 78 8.66 37.17 14.49
C LYS A 78 8.33 35.81 13.87
N ALA A 79 7.12 35.30 14.09
CA ALA A 79 6.68 34.01 13.55
C ALA A 79 6.62 34.02 12.02
N LYS A 80 6.08 35.08 11.40
CA LYS A 80 6.08 35.28 9.94
C LYS A 80 7.49 35.28 9.34
N LYS A 81 8.43 36.00 9.95
CA LYS A 81 9.84 36.01 9.51
C LYS A 81 10.48 34.62 9.64
N PHE A 82 10.17 33.87 10.69
CA PHE A 82 10.68 32.52 10.85
C PHE A 82 10.09 31.55 9.82
N LEU A 83 8.78 31.66 9.52
CA LEU A 83 8.12 30.88 8.47
C LEU A 83 8.79 31.13 7.12
N GLU A 84 9.06 32.39 6.77
CA GLU A 84 9.76 32.75 5.53
C GLU A 84 11.16 32.12 5.46
N LEU A 85 11.93 32.17 6.56
CA LEU A 85 13.23 31.50 6.64
C LEU A 85 13.12 29.99 6.47
N LEU A 86 12.11 29.37 7.09
CA LEU A 86 11.85 27.94 6.98
C LEU A 86 11.55 27.55 5.53
N GLU A 87 10.64 28.26 4.85
CA GLU A 87 10.27 27.94 3.47
C GLU A 87 11.43 28.13 2.49
N LYS A 88 12.22 29.19 2.65
CA LYS A 88 13.34 29.50 1.75
C LYS A 88 14.55 28.59 1.98
N ASN A 89 14.86 28.24 3.24
CA ASN A 89 16.16 27.65 3.59
C ASN A 89 16.08 26.21 4.09
N TRP A 90 14.93 25.70 4.52
CA TRP A 90 14.84 24.33 5.03
C TRP A 90 15.20 23.28 3.98
N LYS A 91 14.83 23.55 2.72
CA LYS A 91 15.12 22.67 1.59
C LYS A 91 16.62 22.42 1.45
N THR A 92 17.42 23.49 1.44
CA THR A 92 18.87 23.43 1.24
C THR A 92 19.59 22.88 2.47
N HIS A 93 19.14 23.20 3.69
CA HIS A 93 19.80 22.73 4.90
C HIS A 93 19.50 21.29 5.28
N VAL A 94 18.31 20.79 4.96
CA VAL A 94 17.80 19.49 5.46
C VAL A 94 17.19 18.65 4.36
N ALA A 95 16.20 19.17 3.63
CA ALA A 95 15.33 18.32 2.81
C ALA A 95 16.06 17.64 1.64
N VAL A 96 16.98 18.33 0.95
CA VAL A 96 17.71 17.76 -0.20
C VAL A 96 18.52 16.54 0.21
N SER A 97 19.45 16.69 1.17
CA SER A 97 20.27 15.58 1.67
C SER A 97 19.40 14.48 2.31
N ALA A 98 18.31 14.84 3.00
CA ALA A 98 17.39 13.84 3.56
C ALA A 98 16.70 13.03 2.45
N HIS A 99 16.22 13.68 1.38
CA HIS A 99 15.61 12.98 0.24
C HIS A 99 16.62 12.09 -0.49
N GLN A 100 17.85 12.55 -0.65
CA GLN A 100 18.94 11.75 -1.21
C GLN A 100 19.21 10.51 -0.34
N SER A 101 19.41 10.67 0.97
CA SER A 101 19.59 9.52 1.88
C SER A 101 18.37 8.57 1.87
N MET A 102 17.14 9.06 1.67
CA MET A 102 15.97 8.19 1.50
C MET A 102 16.03 7.36 0.23
N GLN A 103 16.54 7.93 -0.87
CA GLN A 103 16.67 7.23 -2.14
C GLN A 103 17.81 6.20 -2.07
N GLU A 104 18.97 6.60 -1.56
CA GLU A 104 20.15 5.75 -1.41
C GLU A 104 19.88 4.56 -0.49
N LYS A 105 19.17 4.75 0.63
CA LYS A 105 18.75 3.63 1.49
C LYS A 105 17.77 2.65 0.84
N ARG A 106 17.15 3.02 -0.29
CA ARG A 106 16.31 2.11 -1.08
C ARG A 106 17.11 1.37 -2.14
N TRP A 107 18.31 1.85 -2.49
CA TRP A 107 19.15 1.17 -3.48
C TRP A 107 19.48 -0.24 -2.99
N ASN A 108 19.43 -1.20 -3.90
CA ASN A 108 19.76 -2.61 -3.65
C ASN A 108 18.94 -3.30 -2.55
N LYS A 109 17.88 -2.66 -2.02
CA LYS A 109 16.99 -3.34 -1.09
C LYS A 109 16.30 -4.51 -1.83
N PRO A 110 16.22 -5.70 -1.23
CA PRO A 110 15.45 -6.81 -1.78
C PRO A 110 14.02 -6.36 -2.07
N ASP A 111 13.46 -6.84 -3.17
CA ASP A 111 12.10 -6.46 -3.54
C ASP A 111 11.12 -7.06 -2.54
N ASP A 112 10.42 -6.18 -1.83
CA ASP A 112 9.43 -6.59 -0.84
C ASP A 112 8.11 -7.01 -1.55
N ILE A 113 8.17 -7.95 -2.49
CA ILE A 113 7.00 -8.44 -3.23
C ILE A 113 6.77 -9.90 -2.83
N PRO A 114 5.58 -10.28 -2.32
CA PRO A 114 5.31 -11.66 -1.96
C PRO A 114 5.24 -12.53 -3.21
N LEU A 115 5.81 -13.74 -3.13
CA LEU A 115 5.66 -14.75 -4.17
C LEU A 115 4.21 -15.23 -4.26
N THR A 116 3.75 -15.58 -5.47
CA THR A 116 2.40 -16.10 -5.71
C THR A 116 2.11 -17.34 -4.87
N LYS A 117 3.08 -18.26 -4.74
CA LYS A 117 2.96 -19.46 -3.89
C LYS A 117 2.64 -19.13 -2.43
N ASN A 118 3.26 -18.08 -1.87
CA ASN A 118 3.05 -17.66 -0.48
C ASN A 118 1.68 -17.02 -0.28
N VAL A 119 1.18 -16.29 -1.29
CA VAL A 119 -0.19 -15.73 -1.25
C VAL A 119 -1.24 -16.84 -1.36
N MET A 120 -0.98 -17.87 -2.16
CA MET A 120 -1.85 -19.05 -2.22
C MET A 120 -1.88 -19.81 -0.90
N ALA A 121 -0.72 -20.05 -0.28
CA ALA A 121 -0.65 -20.67 1.05
C ALA A 121 -1.47 -19.91 2.10
N LEU A 122 -1.40 -18.57 2.12
CA LEU A 122 -2.24 -17.75 2.99
C LEU A 122 -3.72 -17.86 2.67
N ARG A 123 -4.09 -17.81 1.38
CA ARG A 123 -5.49 -17.97 0.96
C ARG A 123 -6.05 -19.30 1.43
N ASP A 124 -5.30 -20.38 1.24
CA ASP A 124 -5.74 -21.73 1.55
C ASP A 124 -5.84 -21.94 3.07
N HIS A 125 -4.88 -21.39 3.84
CA HIS A 125 -4.96 -21.34 5.30
C HIS A 125 -6.20 -20.58 5.78
N LEU A 126 -6.44 -19.38 5.25
CA LEU A 126 -7.59 -18.56 5.63
C LEU A 126 -8.92 -19.25 5.35
N ARG A 127 -9.02 -19.96 4.22
CA ARG A 127 -10.21 -20.74 3.87
C ARG A 127 -10.45 -21.87 4.85
N MET A 128 -9.41 -22.65 5.17
CA MET A 128 -9.50 -23.69 6.18
C MET A 128 -9.95 -23.13 7.55
N VAL A 129 -9.40 -21.99 7.98
CA VAL A 129 -9.77 -21.34 9.24
C VAL A 129 -11.23 -20.87 9.24
N GLU A 130 -11.67 -20.26 8.15
CA GLU A 130 -13.07 -19.86 7.95
C GLU A 130 -14.00 -21.07 8.02
N ASP A 131 -13.70 -22.16 7.30
CA ASP A 131 -14.57 -23.34 7.27
C ASP A 131 -14.73 -23.97 8.65
N LYS A 132 -13.65 -24.06 9.43
CA LYS A 132 -13.70 -24.56 10.82
C LYS A 132 -14.54 -23.65 11.72
N ALA A 133 -14.29 -22.34 11.69
CA ALA A 133 -14.98 -21.40 12.56
C ALA A 133 -16.47 -21.23 12.19
N ARG A 134 -16.79 -21.29 10.89
CA ARG A 134 -18.17 -21.29 10.40
C ARG A 134 -18.93 -22.53 10.87
N ALA A 135 -18.36 -23.72 10.68
CA ALA A 135 -18.99 -24.96 11.10
C ALA A 135 -19.28 -25.00 12.61
N GLU A 136 -18.38 -24.45 13.44
CA GLU A 136 -18.59 -24.33 14.89
C GLU A 136 -19.77 -23.40 15.21
N LEU A 137 -19.85 -22.24 14.56
CA LEU A 137 -20.93 -21.25 14.76
C LEU A 137 -22.29 -21.68 14.19
N GLU A 138 -22.30 -22.57 13.20
CA GLU A 138 -23.54 -23.16 12.71
C GLU A 138 -24.19 -24.08 13.75
N GLN A 139 -23.40 -24.69 14.62
CA GLN A 139 -23.88 -25.55 15.71
C GLN A 139 -24.28 -24.76 16.95
N GLN A 140 -23.40 -23.88 17.44
CA GLN A 140 -23.64 -23.10 18.65
C GLN A 140 -22.77 -21.84 18.68
N LEU A 141 -23.17 -20.85 19.49
CA LEU A 141 -22.36 -19.67 19.71
C LEU A 141 -21.05 -20.02 20.43
N SER A 142 -19.94 -19.67 19.81
CA SER A 142 -18.60 -19.67 20.40
C SER A 142 -17.96 -18.31 20.14
N LEU A 143 -17.65 -17.56 21.20
CA LEU A 143 -17.04 -16.23 21.06
C LEU A 143 -15.66 -16.31 20.38
N THR A 144 -14.95 -17.42 20.58
CA THR A 144 -13.67 -17.69 19.92
C THR A 144 -13.89 -17.91 18.42
N ALA A 145 -14.83 -18.79 18.03
CA ALA A 145 -15.15 -19.02 16.62
C ALA A 145 -15.70 -17.76 15.94
N TYR A 146 -16.55 -16.99 16.62
CA TYR A 146 -17.05 -15.70 16.14
C TYR A 146 -15.91 -14.75 15.79
N LYS A 147 -14.96 -14.57 16.73
CA LYS A 147 -13.79 -13.73 16.52
C LYS A 147 -12.93 -14.26 15.36
N VAL A 148 -12.67 -15.56 15.31
CA VAL A 148 -11.84 -16.18 14.26
C VAL A 148 -12.49 -16.02 12.89
N LEU A 149 -13.78 -16.27 12.76
CA LEU A 149 -14.52 -16.11 11.50
C LEU A 149 -14.52 -14.64 11.04
N ASN A 150 -14.74 -13.70 11.96
CA ASN A 150 -14.71 -12.27 11.68
C ASN A 150 -13.32 -11.79 11.21
N GLU A 151 -12.25 -12.21 11.89
CA GLU A 151 -10.88 -11.90 11.51
C GLU A 151 -10.47 -12.55 10.18
N SER A 152 -10.87 -13.80 9.92
CA SER A 152 -10.47 -14.56 8.73
C SER A 152 -11.16 -14.03 7.48
N ILE A 153 -12.45 -13.73 7.52
CA ILE A 153 -13.16 -13.11 6.39
C ILE A 153 -12.57 -11.73 6.06
N LEU A 154 -12.29 -10.91 7.08
CA LEU A 154 -11.65 -9.60 6.86
C LEU A 154 -10.30 -9.77 6.15
N ALA A 155 -9.46 -10.72 6.61
CA ALA A 155 -8.17 -10.99 5.97
C ALA A 155 -8.35 -11.49 4.52
N GLN A 156 -9.29 -12.41 4.27
CA GLN A 156 -9.57 -12.89 2.92
C GLN A 156 -10.04 -11.77 1.99
N LEU A 157 -10.91 -10.88 2.48
CA LEU A 157 -11.41 -9.75 1.71
C LEU A 157 -10.25 -8.83 1.28
N ILE A 158 -9.28 -8.60 2.18
CA ILE A 158 -8.08 -7.81 1.90
C ILE A 158 -7.16 -8.53 0.90
N VAL A 159 -6.93 -9.84 1.07
CA VAL A 159 -6.08 -10.65 0.17
C VAL A 159 -6.68 -10.73 -1.22
N PHE A 160 -8.00 -10.88 -1.33
CA PHE A 160 -8.71 -10.99 -2.61
C PHE A 160 -8.68 -9.67 -3.39
N ASN A 161 -9.03 -8.56 -2.73
CA ASN A 161 -9.05 -7.26 -3.38
C ASN A 161 -7.65 -6.66 -3.56
N LYS A 162 -6.65 -7.09 -2.78
CA LYS A 162 -5.28 -6.54 -2.72
C LYS A 162 -5.24 -5.01 -2.52
N ARG A 163 -6.32 -4.45 -1.97
CA ARG A 163 -6.51 -3.02 -1.67
C ARG A 163 -5.97 -2.68 -0.29
N ARG A 164 -6.06 -1.40 0.10
CA ARG A 164 -5.65 -0.94 1.44
C ARG A 164 -6.53 -1.61 2.49
N GLU A 165 -5.92 -2.18 3.52
CA GLU A 165 -6.63 -2.93 4.56
C GLU A 165 -7.68 -2.10 5.29
N GLY A 166 -7.43 -0.80 5.44
CA GLY A 166 -8.39 0.11 6.07
C GLY A 166 -9.67 0.33 5.25
N GLU A 167 -9.65 0.10 3.93
CA GLU A 167 -10.87 0.19 3.09
C GLU A 167 -11.83 -0.95 3.42
N ALA A 168 -11.32 -2.17 3.65
CA ALA A 168 -12.09 -3.32 4.11
C ALA A 168 -12.47 -3.22 5.60
N SER A 169 -11.52 -2.84 6.47
CA SER A 169 -11.74 -2.80 7.92
C SER A 169 -12.81 -1.77 8.34
N ARG A 170 -12.93 -0.67 7.59
CA ARG A 170 -13.92 0.39 7.87
C ARG A 170 -15.26 0.20 7.16
N LEU A 171 -15.48 -0.93 6.50
CA LEU A 171 -16.75 -1.22 5.85
C LEU A 171 -17.87 -1.28 6.90
N THR A 172 -18.98 -0.61 6.61
CA THR A 172 -20.11 -0.46 7.54
C THR A 172 -21.23 -1.47 7.23
N LEU A 173 -21.99 -1.87 8.25
CA LEU A 173 -23.19 -2.69 8.09
C LEU A 173 -24.20 -2.07 7.12
N GLU A 174 -24.38 -0.75 7.18
CA GLU A 174 -25.29 -0.03 6.29
C GLU A 174 -24.89 -0.22 4.81
N ALA A 175 -23.61 0.02 4.48
CA ALA A 175 -23.09 -0.20 3.14
C ALA A 175 -23.26 -1.66 2.66
N TYR A 176 -23.09 -2.63 3.56
CA TYR A 176 -23.32 -4.05 3.26
C TYR A 176 -24.79 -4.35 2.96
N LYS A 177 -25.73 -3.81 3.74
CA LYS A 177 -27.17 -4.01 3.54
C LYS A 177 -27.72 -3.32 2.27
N LYS A 178 -27.08 -2.23 1.83
CA LYS A 178 -27.46 -1.49 0.60
C LYS A 178 -27.10 -2.20 -0.71
N VAL A 179 -26.39 -3.32 -0.66
CA VAL A 179 -25.88 -4.02 -1.86
C VAL A 179 -26.96 -4.39 -2.88
N ASN A 180 -28.16 -4.72 -2.43
CA ASN A 180 -29.25 -5.19 -3.31
C ASN A 180 -30.01 -4.09 -4.04
N THR A 181 -29.62 -2.81 -3.94
CA THR A 181 -30.45 -1.71 -4.44
C THR A 181 -30.10 -1.21 -5.84
N ASN A 182 -29.00 -1.67 -6.46
CA ASN A 182 -28.59 -1.16 -7.77
C ASN A 182 -28.87 -2.20 -8.87
N PRO A 183 -29.80 -1.92 -9.80
CA PRO A 183 -30.06 -2.82 -10.92
C PRO A 183 -28.81 -2.93 -11.81
N ILE A 184 -28.60 -4.12 -12.37
CA ILE A 184 -27.60 -4.33 -13.42
C ILE A 184 -28.03 -3.48 -14.61
N ASN A 185 -27.10 -2.74 -15.20
CA ASN A 185 -27.37 -2.05 -16.46
C ASN A 185 -27.40 -3.10 -17.59
N GLU A 186 -28.59 -3.35 -18.13
CA GLU A 186 -28.82 -4.42 -19.13
C GLU A 186 -28.06 -4.16 -20.43
N ASP A 187 -27.96 -2.90 -20.87
CA ASP A 187 -27.22 -2.53 -22.08
C ASP A 187 -25.74 -2.90 -21.95
N ILE A 188 -25.11 -2.54 -20.83
CA ILE A 188 -23.71 -2.91 -20.55
C ILE A 188 -23.58 -4.42 -20.35
N TYR A 189 -24.51 -5.04 -19.63
CA TYR A 189 -24.46 -6.48 -19.41
C TYR A 189 -24.54 -7.24 -20.74
N SER A 190 -25.30 -6.75 -21.72
CA SER A 190 -25.43 -7.38 -23.04
C SER A 190 -24.09 -7.45 -23.79
N THR A 191 -23.25 -6.43 -23.67
CA THR A 191 -21.95 -6.33 -24.36
C THR A 191 -20.84 -7.19 -23.75
N LEU A 192 -21.04 -7.68 -22.52
CA LEU A 192 -20.08 -8.56 -21.85
C LEU A 192 -19.98 -9.92 -22.54
N SER A 193 -18.76 -10.46 -22.57
CA SER A 193 -18.49 -11.84 -22.98
C SER A 193 -19.17 -12.85 -22.05
N PRO A 194 -19.37 -14.11 -22.50
CA PRO A 194 -19.97 -15.15 -21.65
C PRO A 194 -19.23 -15.35 -20.32
N LEU A 195 -17.90 -15.26 -20.34
CA LEU A 195 -17.08 -15.39 -19.14
C LEU A 195 -17.27 -14.19 -18.19
N GLU A 196 -17.27 -12.97 -18.71
CA GLU A 196 -17.49 -11.77 -17.89
C GLU A 196 -18.88 -11.75 -17.25
N LYS A 197 -19.91 -12.19 -17.99
CA LYS A 197 -21.27 -12.37 -17.46
C LYS A 197 -21.25 -13.33 -16.28
N GLU A 198 -20.57 -14.47 -16.39
CA GLU A 198 -20.52 -15.45 -15.31
C GLU A 198 -19.71 -14.93 -14.11
N LEU A 199 -18.56 -14.30 -14.34
CA LEU A 199 -17.76 -13.66 -13.28
C LEU A 199 -18.54 -12.57 -12.54
N SER A 200 -19.38 -11.79 -13.25
CA SER A 200 -20.20 -10.75 -12.66
C SER A 200 -21.24 -11.28 -11.67
N LYS A 201 -21.70 -12.53 -11.85
CA LYS A 201 -22.62 -13.20 -10.92
C LYS A 201 -21.92 -13.75 -9.69
N GLN A 202 -20.64 -14.10 -9.81
CA GLN A 202 -19.88 -14.70 -8.70
C GLN A 202 -19.36 -13.66 -7.69
N LEU A 203 -19.33 -12.39 -8.07
CA LEU A 203 -18.78 -11.31 -7.27
C LEU A 203 -19.83 -10.25 -6.93
N THR A 204 -19.93 -9.92 -5.66
CA THR A 204 -20.77 -8.83 -5.17
C THR A 204 -19.94 -7.56 -4.96
N ARG A 205 -20.32 -6.45 -5.59
CA ARG A 205 -19.64 -5.16 -5.49
C ARG A 205 -20.27 -4.28 -4.41
N ILE A 206 -19.50 -3.93 -3.38
CA ILE A 206 -19.92 -3.01 -2.31
C ILE A 206 -19.11 -1.71 -2.42
N GLU A 207 -19.78 -0.56 -2.35
CA GLU A 207 -19.11 0.74 -2.33
C GLU A 207 -18.82 1.17 -0.88
N VAL A 208 -17.55 1.49 -0.60
CA VAL A 208 -17.12 2.05 0.69
C VAL A 208 -16.56 3.46 0.53
N ARG A 209 -16.56 4.22 1.63
CA ARG A 209 -15.98 5.56 1.67
C ARG A 209 -14.46 5.49 1.79
N GLY A 210 -13.77 5.85 0.71
CA GLY A 210 -12.33 6.04 0.67
C GLY A 210 -11.87 7.40 1.23
N LYS A 211 -10.56 7.66 1.15
CA LYS A 211 -9.95 8.92 1.58
C LYS A 211 -10.59 10.10 0.84
N ARG A 212 -10.85 11.21 1.55
CA ARG A 212 -11.49 12.42 1.00
C ARG A 212 -12.89 12.18 0.40
N GLY A 213 -13.60 11.15 0.87
CA GLY A 213 -14.97 10.87 0.43
C GLY A 213 -15.09 10.17 -0.94
N LYS A 214 -13.98 9.76 -1.56
CA LYS A 214 -14.03 9.01 -2.83
C LYS A 214 -14.73 7.66 -2.64
N LYS A 215 -15.64 7.31 -3.56
CA LYS A 215 -16.26 5.98 -3.60
C LYS A 215 -15.22 4.92 -4.00
N VAL A 216 -15.21 3.81 -3.27
CA VAL A 216 -14.23 2.74 -3.45
C VAL A 216 -14.97 1.40 -3.59
N PRO A 217 -14.85 0.68 -4.71
CA PRO A 217 -15.44 -0.65 -4.84
C PRO A 217 -14.61 -1.70 -4.09
N VAL A 218 -15.33 -2.60 -3.40
CA VAL A 218 -14.80 -3.80 -2.75
C VAL A 218 -15.62 -4.99 -3.24
N PHE A 219 -14.94 -6.02 -3.74
CA PHE A 219 -15.58 -7.23 -4.23
C PHE A 219 -15.61 -8.33 -3.17
N PHE A 220 -16.76 -8.97 -3.05
CA PHE A 220 -17.00 -10.11 -2.17
C PHE A 220 -17.31 -11.34 -3.01
N THR A 221 -16.76 -12.49 -2.62
CA THR A 221 -17.17 -13.76 -3.21
C THR A 221 -18.45 -14.26 -2.54
N HIS A 222 -19.18 -15.15 -3.20
CA HIS A 222 -20.36 -15.79 -2.61
C HIS A 222 -20.07 -16.42 -1.24
N ARG A 223 -18.96 -17.17 -1.14
CA ARG A 223 -18.46 -17.76 0.11
C ARG A 223 -18.30 -16.73 1.24
N MET A 224 -17.71 -15.56 0.96
CA MET A 224 -17.57 -14.50 1.97
C MET A 224 -18.93 -14.00 2.42
N MET A 225 -19.88 -13.85 1.49
CA MET A 225 -21.24 -13.38 1.80
C MET A 225 -21.96 -14.37 2.72
N GLU A 226 -21.90 -15.66 2.44
CA GLU A 226 -22.48 -16.72 3.29
C GLU A 226 -21.92 -16.67 4.72
N SER A 227 -20.60 -16.64 4.85
CA SER A 227 -19.93 -16.59 6.16
C SER A 227 -20.23 -15.29 6.91
N ILE A 228 -20.43 -14.17 6.21
CA ILE A 228 -20.88 -12.91 6.82
C ILE A 228 -22.32 -13.05 7.34
N GLN A 229 -23.21 -13.75 6.66
CA GLN A 229 -24.58 -13.98 7.17
C GLN A 229 -24.56 -14.73 8.51
N VAL A 230 -23.67 -15.73 8.65
CA VAL A 230 -23.45 -16.43 9.93
C VAL A 230 -22.96 -15.46 11.02
N LEU A 231 -22.04 -14.55 10.70
CA LEU A 231 -21.59 -13.52 11.66
C LEU A 231 -22.69 -12.52 12.04
N LEU A 232 -23.57 -12.17 11.10
CA LEU A 232 -24.66 -11.23 11.37
C LEU A 232 -25.73 -11.86 12.27
N LYS A 233 -25.98 -13.17 12.11
CA LYS A 233 -26.90 -13.94 12.97
C LYS A 233 -26.51 -13.88 14.44
N TRP A 234 -25.21 -13.99 14.74
CA TRP A 234 -24.69 -14.06 16.11
C TRP A 234 -24.16 -12.72 16.65
N ARG A 235 -24.38 -11.62 15.93
CA ARG A 235 -23.70 -10.35 16.22
C ARG A 235 -24.01 -9.81 17.62
N ASP A 236 -25.28 -9.84 18.00
CA ASP A 236 -25.73 -9.24 19.26
C ASP A 236 -25.32 -10.13 20.44
N GLU A 237 -25.49 -11.46 20.31
CA GLU A 237 -25.10 -12.44 21.32
C GLU A 237 -23.57 -12.55 21.48
N ALA A 238 -22.80 -12.26 20.43
CA ALA A 238 -21.35 -12.14 20.49
C ALA A 238 -20.87 -10.87 21.22
N GLY A 239 -21.80 -10.02 21.69
CA GLY A 239 -21.51 -8.83 22.48
C GLY A 239 -21.03 -7.64 21.64
N VAL A 240 -21.40 -7.57 20.36
CA VAL A 240 -21.12 -6.38 19.54
C VAL A 240 -22.18 -5.30 19.85
N PRO A 241 -21.79 -4.08 20.26
CA PRO A 241 -22.75 -3.02 20.52
C PRO A 241 -23.57 -2.67 19.27
N THR A 242 -24.87 -2.42 19.43
CA THR A 242 -25.80 -2.08 18.34
C THR A 242 -25.40 -0.76 17.66
N GLU A 243 -24.77 0.16 18.40
CA GLU A 243 -24.25 1.44 17.88
C GLU A 243 -22.97 1.27 17.05
N ASN A 244 -22.31 0.10 17.08
CA ASN A 244 -21.10 -0.12 16.29
C ASN A 244 -21.45 -0.27 14.80
N PRO A 245 -21.06 0.69 13.94
CA PRO A 245 -21.51 0.70 12.55
C PRO A 245 -20.73 -0.26 11.65
N TYR A 246 -19.63 -0.84 12.13
CA TYR A 246 -18.71 -1.62 11.30
C TYR A 246 -19.23 -3.03 11.05
N LEU A 247 -19.08 -3.53 9.81
CA LEU A 247 -19.36 -4.93 9.47
C LEU A 247 -18.45 -5.84 10.30
N PHE A 248 -17.14 -5.62 10.20
CA PHE A 248 -16.11 -6.32 10.97
C PHE A 248 -15.84 -5.61 12.31
N ALA A 249 -16.85 -5.63 13.18
CA ALA A 249 -16.82 -4.98 14.49
C ALA A 249 -16.09 -5.81 15.55
N ARG A 250 -15.52 -5.13 16.56
CA ARG A 250 -15.02 -5.75 17.79
C ARG A 250 -16.14 -5.86 18.83
N ALA A 251 -16.19 -6.98 19.55
CA ALA A 251 -17.09 -7.14 20.70
C ALA A 251 -16.74 -6.13 21.82
N GLY A 252 -17.77 -5.61 22.50
CA GLY A 252 -17.67 -4.71 23.65
C GLY A 252 -17.20 -3.28 23.37
N VAL A 253 -16.87 -2.91 22.12
CA VAL A 253 -16.33 -1.58 21.78
C VAL A 253 -16.85 -1.06 20.44
N LEU A 254 -16.90 0.26 20.26
CA LEU A 254 -17.43 0.94 19.06
C LEU A 254 -16.41 1.09 17.92
N THR A 255 -15.62 0.05 17.67
CA THR A 255 -14.52 0.10 16.69
C THR A 255 -14.45 -1.17 15.85
N ASN A 256 -13.77 -1.10 14.71
CA ASN A 256 -13.52 -2.24 13.84
C ASN A 256 -12.30 -3.06 14.24
N ILE A 257 -12.26 -4.29 13.72
CA ILE A 257 -11.07 -5.14 13.71
C ILE A 257 -10.02 -4.53 12.78
N ARG A 258 -8.76 -4.57 13.22
CA ARG A 258 -7.63 -4.06 12.42
C ARG A 258 -7.17 -5.14 11.44
N GLY A 259 -7.47 -4.95 10.16
CA GLY A 259 -7.07 -5.90 9.12
C GLY A 259 -5.55 -6.14 9.01
N CYS A 260 -4.71 -5.17 9.40
CA CYS A 260 -3.26 -5.37 9.44
C CYS A 260 -2.81 -6.40 10.49
N ASP A 261 -3.54 -6.49 11.61
CA ASP A 261 -3.24 -7.46 12.67
C ASP A 261 -3.74 -8.86 12.26
N CYS A 262 -4.91 -8.96 11.61
CA CYS A 262 -5.39 -10.22 11.03
C CYS A 262 -4.42 -10.78 9.99
N LEU A 263 -3.96 -9.95 9.05
CA LEU A 263 -2.99 -10.37 8.04
C LEU A 263 -1.67 -10.85 8.65
N ARG A 264 -1.19 -10.17 9.70
CA ARG A 264 0.04 -10.58 10.40
C ARG A 264 -0.13 -11.98 11.00
N LYS A 265 -1.18 -12.15 11.82
CA LYS A 265 -1.52 -13.41 12.48
C LYS A 265 -1.62 -14.56 11.47
N TYR A 266 -2.50 -14.44 10.47
CA TYR A 266 -2.75 -15.55 9.55
C TYR A 266 -1.61 -15.80 8.57
N ALA A 267 -0.76 -14.82 8.27
CA ALA A 267 0.46 -15.05 7.51
C ALA A 267 1.47 -15.91 8.28
N GLU A 268 1.65 -15.64 9.57
CA GLU A 268 2.53 -16.43 10.44
C GLU A 268 2.01 -17.87 10.59
N GLU A 269 0.69 -18.05 10.68
CA GLU A 269 0.06 -19.36 10.76
C GLU A 269 0.02 -20.12 9.42
N SER A 270 0.11 -19.43 8.27
CA SER A 270 -0.04 -20.07 6.94
C SER A 270 1.17 -20.85 6.45
N LYS A 271 2.25 -20.93 7.26
CA LYS A 271 3.51 -21.62 6.91
C LYS A 271 4.15 -21.14 5.60
N ALA A 272 3.87 -19.91 5.19
CA ALA A 272 4.51 -19.31 4.01
C ALA A 272 5.99 -19.04 4.32
N GLU A 273 6.87 -19.13 3.31
CA GLU A 273 8.33 -18.96 3.52
C GLU A 273 8.70 -17.55 4.02
N ASN A 274 7.93 -16.53 3.62
CA ASN A 274 8.17 -15.12 3.96
C ASN A 274 6.86 -14.44 4.42
N PRO A 275 6.35 -14.78 5.61
CA PRO A 275 5.05 -14.31 6.08
C PRO A 275 5.02 -12.79 6.35
N GLU A 276 6.16 -12.16 6.59
CA GLU A 276 6.32 -10.72 6.77
C GLU A 276 6.04 -9.91 5.49
N LEU A 277 6.15 -10.54 4.31
CA LEU A 277 5.78 -9.94 3.03
C LEU A 277 4.28 -10.03 2.74
N LEU A 278 3.52 -10.81 3.51
CA LEU A 278 2.07 -10.95 3.34
C LEU A 278 1.33 -9.83 4.10
N ARG A 279 1.54 -8.59 3.65
CA ARG A 279 0.92 -7.38 4.19
C ARG A 279 0.20 -6.63 3.07
N SER A 280 -0.89 -5.92 3.37
CA SER A 280 -1.71 -5.21 2.36
C SER A 280 -0.88 -4.33 1.41
N THR A 281 0.10 -3.57 1.93
CA THR A 281 0.96 -2.71 1.11
C THR A 281 1.84 -3.49 0.12
N LYS A 282 2.22 -4.72 0.46
CA LYS A 282 3.07 -5.60 -0.34
C LYS A 282 2.25 -6.41 -1.34
N LEU A 283 1.08 -6.90 -0.93
CA LEU A 283 0.08 -7.51 -1.81
C LEU A 283 -0.35 -6.54 -2.92
N ARG A 284 -0.48 -5.25 -2.59
CA ARG A 284 -0.74 -4.19 -3.56
C ARG A 284 0.39 -4.00 -4.57
N LYS A 285 1.66 -4.12 -4.14
CA LYS A 285 2.82 -4.09 -5.05
C LYS A 285 2.84 -5.30 -5.99
N GLN A 286 2.47 -6.48 -5.48
CA GLN A 286 2.38 -7.69 -6.29
C GLN A 286 1.42 -7.52 -7.48
N VAL A 287 0.31 -6.80 -7.33
CA VAL A 287 -0.58 -6.47 -8.46
C VAL A 287 0.16 -5.73 -9.56
N ALA A 288 0.99 -4.74 -9.20
CA ALA A 288 1.76 -4.00 -10.19
C ALA A 288 2.76 -4.88 -10.94
N THR A 289 3.43 -5.79 -10.25
CA THR A 289 4.33 -6.78 -10.87
C THR A 289 3.59 -7.74 -11.78
N LEU A 290 2.42 -8.26 -11.36
CA LEU A 290 1.62 -9.16 -12.19
C LEU A 290 1.07 -8.45 -13.43
N CYS A 291 0.70 -7.17 -13.32
CA CYS A 291 0.32 -6.34 -14.46
C CYS A 291 1.44 -6.11 -15.47
N GLN A 292 2.72 -6.31 -15.11
CA GLN A 292 3.84 -6.26 -16.05
C GLN A 292 4.03 -7.58 -16.80
N LEU A 293 3.57 -8.69 -16.21
CA LEU A 293 3.55 -10.00 -16.87
C LEU A 293 2.39 -10.09 -17.87
N LEU A 294 1.31 -9.37 -17.60
CA LEU A 294 0.20 -9.17 -18.51
C LEU A 294 0.58 -8.07 -19.51
N ASP A 295 0.36 -8.30 -20.81
CA ASP A 295 0.62 -7.30 -21.86
C ASP A 295 -0.54 -6.32 -21.96
N LEU A 296 -0.85 -5.63 -20.85
CA LEU A 296 -1.99 -4.73 -20.75
C LEU A 296 -1.75 -3.44 -21.53
N ASP A 297 -2.77 -2.98 -22.26
CA ASP A 297 -2.74 -1.67 -22.90
C ASP A 297 -2.92 -0.52 -21.89
N GLU A 298 -2.82 0.73 -22.36
CA GLU A 298 -2.96 1.90 -21.48
C GLU A 298 -4.34 2.01 -20.82
N GLN A 299 -5.40 1.61 -21.52
CA GLN A 299 -6.78 1.67 -21.03
C GLN A 299 -7.03 0.60 -19.97
N GLU A 300 -6.60 -0.63 -20.23
CA GLU A 300 -6.68 -1.76 -19.28
C GLU A 300 -5.89 -1.45 -18.00
N LEU A 301 -4.68 -0.90 -18.14
CA LEU A 301 -3.86 -0.52 -16.99
C LEU A 301 -4.49 0.63 -16.20
N GLU A 302 -5.14 1.58 -16.87
CA GLU A 302 -5.92 2.64 -16.21
C GLU A 302 -7.09 2.08 -15.40
N GLN A 303 -7.83 1.10 -15.95
CA GLN A 303 -8.91 0.42 -15.24
C GLN A 303 -8.40 -0.25 -13.96
N VAL A 304 -7.26 -0.96 -14.04
CA VAL A 304 -6.63 -1.59 -12.85
C VAL A 304 -6.20 -0.54 -11.83
N ALA A 305 -5.54 0.55 -12.24
CA ALA A 305 -5.10 1.58 -11.29
C ALA A 305 -6.26 2.33 -10.63
N ARG A 306 -7.33 2.61 -11.39
CA ARG A 306 -8.58 3.16 -10.86
C ARG A 306 -9.20 2.22 -9.86
N PHE A 307 -9.28 0.92 -10.17
CA PHE A 307 -9.71 -0.10 -9.21
C PHE A 307 -8.81 -0.07 -7.98
N MET A 308 -7.49 -0.06 -8.10
CA MET A 308 -6.62 -0.04 -6.93
C MET A 308 -6.75 1.30 -6.16
N GLY A 309 -7.19 2.39 -6.78
CA GLY A 309 -7.32 3.71 -6.14
C GLY A 309 -5.99 4.48 -6.09
N HIS A 310 -5.19 4.33 -7.14
CA HIS A 310 -3.98 5.12 -7.38
C HIS A 310 -4.31 6.43 -8.13
N ASP A 311 -3.44 7.43 -8.00
CA ASP A 311 -3.45 8.63 -8.85
C ASP A 311 -2.73 8.29 -10.17
N ILE A 312 -3.10 8.94 -11.28
CA ILE A 312 -2.57 8.66 -12.62
C ILE A 312 -1.03 8.81 -12.71
N ARG A 313 -0.42 9.62 -11.83
CA ARG A 313 1.04 9.74 -11.74
C ARG A 313 1.71 8.55 -11.06
N VAL A 314 1.02 7.95 -10.09
CA VAL A 314 1.47 6.72 -9.41
C VAL A 314 1.36 5.51 -10.34
N HIS A 315 0.48 5.57 -11.35
CA HIS A 315 0.31 4.53 -12.37
C HIS A 315 1.58 4.32 -13.21
N ARG A 316 2.20 5.38 -13.73
CA ARG A 316 3.41 5.23 -14.56
C ARG A 316 4.61 4.71 -13.76
N ASP A 317 4.86 5.26 -12.58
CA ASP A 317 6.06 4.93 -11.82
C ASP A 317 6.00 3.53 -11.17
N PHE A 318 4.82 3.06 -10.74
CA PHE A 318 4.71 1.77 -10.07
C PHE A 318 4.43 0.60 -11.00
N TYR A 319 3.66 0.81 -12.07
CA TYR A 319 3.28 -0.28 -12.97
C TYR A 319 4.24 -0.42 -14.16
N ARG A 320 4.91 0.65 -14.60
CA ARG A 320 5.93 0.57 -15.68
C ARG A 320 7.34 0.29 -15.18
N GLN A 321 7.58 0.28 -13.87
CA GLN A 321 8.89 -0.06 -13.32
C GLN A 321 9.11 -1.57 -13.47
N THR A 322 9.71 -1.97 -14.58
CA THR A 322 10.06 -3.35 -14.89
C THR A 322 10.74 -4.03 -13.72
N ASP A 323 10.20 -5.18 -13.29
CA ASP A 323 10.85 -6.07 -12.32
C ASP A 323 12.34 -6.24 -12.67
N LYS A 324 13.24 -6.21 -11.67
CA LYS A 324 14.69 -6.26 -11.89
C LYS A 324 15.10 -7.44 -12.76
N THR A 325 14.47 -8.60 -12.56
CA THR A 325 14.75 -9.80 -13.35
C THR A 325 14.37 -9.59 -14.82
N PHE A 326 13.24 -8.95 -15.07
CA PHE A 326 12.75 -8.67 -16.42
C PHE A 326 13.54 -7.53 -17.08
N GLN A 327 13.99 -6.54 -16.31
CA GLN A 327 14.88 -5.48 -16.76
C GLN A 327 16.23 -6.06 -17.15
N ILE A 328 16.84 -6.90 -16.30
CA ILE A 328 18.08 -7.61 -16.62
C ILE A 328 17.85 -8.43 -17.89
N ALA A 329 16.84 -9.29 -17.96
CA ALA A 329 16.61 -10.13 -19.14
C ALA A 329 16.44 -9.32 -20.44
N LYS A 330 15.63 -8.26 -20.44
CA LYS A 330 15.38 -7.44 -21.64
C LYS A 330 16.57 -6.53 -21.99
N ILE A 331 17.14 -5.84 -21.01
CA ILE A 331 18.27 -4.93 -21.23
C ILE A 331 19.54 -5.71 -21.56
N SER A 332 19.79 -6.86 -20.93
CA SER A 332 20.92 -7.73 -21.29
C SER A 332 20.84 -8.18 -22.75
N LYS A 333 19.64 -8.47 -23.28
CA LYS A 333 19.51 -8.75 -24.73
C LYS A 333 20.05 -7.61 -25.59
N LEU A 334 19.70 -6.37 -25.24
CA LEU A 334 20.15 -5.18 -25.95
C LEU A 334 21.66 -4.96 -25.77
N LEU A 335 22.16 -5.04 -24.54
CA LEU A 335 23.58 -4.83 -24.24
C LEU A 335 24.46 -5.85 -24.96
N PHE A 336 24.12 -7.14 -24.92
CA PHE A 336 24.87 -8.17 -25.64
C PHE A 336 24.77 -8.04 -27.16
N ALA A 337 23.63 -7.60 -27.70
CA ALA A 337 23.53 -7.32 -29.14
C ALA A 337 24.40 -6.11 -29.55
N MET A 338 24.49 -5.07 -28.70
CA MET A 338 25.38 -3.93 -28.93
C MET A 338 26.86 -4.35 -28.96
N GLU A 339 27.28 -5.29 -28.11
CA GLU A 339 28.64 -5.87 -28.13
C GLU A 339 28.94 -6.60 -29.45
N GLN A 340 27.92 -7.11 -30.15
CA GLN A 340 28.05 -7.83 -31.43
C GLN A 340 28.00 -6.92 -32.66
N GLY A 341 27.84 -5.61 -32.47
CA GLY A 341 27.80 -4.60 -33.53
C GLY A 341 26.38 -4.21 -33.97
N SER A 342 26.27 -3.01 -34.54
CA SER A 342 24.99 -2.34 -34.87
C SER A 342 24.15 -3.06 -35.91
N SER A 343 24.75 -3.91 -36.75
CA SER A 343 24.05 -4.74 -37.73
C SER A 343 23.08 -5.74 -37.10
N THR A 344 23.31 -6.13 -35.84
CA THR A 344 22.42 -7.04 -35.10
C THR A 344 21.14 -6.38 -34.58
N LEU A 345 21.07 -5.04 -34.61
CA LEU A 345 19.97 -4.24 -34.06
C LEU A 345 18.97 -3.78 -35.13
N THR A 346 19.38 -3.69 -36.39
CA THR A 346 18.56 -3.12 -37.47
C THR A 346 17.24 -3.89 -37.66
N GLY A 347 16.11 -3.20 -37.50
CA GLY A 347 14.77 -3.77 -37.71
C GLY A 347 14.29 -4.75 -36.62
N ARG A 348 15.03 -4.92 -35.52
CA ARG A 348 14.67 -5.83 -34.42
C ARG A 348 14.12 -5.08 -33.20
N ASN A 349 13.32 -5.76 -32.39
CA ASN A 349 12.81 -5.29 -31.11
C ASN A 349 13.18 -6.28 -29.98
N PHE A 350 12.88 -5.97 -28.72
CA PHE A 350 13.24 -6.83 -27.57
C PHE A 350 12.72 -8.28 -27.64
N ASN A 351 11.63 -8.52 -28.38
CA ASN A 351 11.08 -9.86 -28.57
C ASN A 351 11.81 -10.63 -29.66
N THR A 352 12.30 -9.95 -30.70
CA THR A 352 13.02 -10.54 -31.84
C THR A 352 14.55 -10.48 -31.71
N LEU A 353 15.06 -9.87 -30.65
CA LEU A 353 16.49 -9.77 -30.37
C LEU A 353 16.99 -11.02 -29.62
N HIS A 354 17.91 -11.75 -30.26
CA HIS A 354 18.53 -12.97 -29.74
C HIS A 354 20.06 -12.87 -29.87
N PRO A 355 20.75 -12.23 -28.92
CA PRO A 355 22.21 -12.18 -28.94
C PRO A 355 22.80 -13.53 -28.53
N SER A 356 23.92 -13.90 -29.13
CA SER A 356 24.75 -15.02 -28.68
C SER A 356 25.48 -14.66 -27.38
N VAL A 357 25.12 -15.29 -26.27
CA VAL A 357 25.84 -15.11 -25.00
C VAL A 357 26.93 -16.16 -24.93
N SER A 358 28.21 -15.74 -24.93
CA SER A 358 29.36 -16.63 -24.78
C SER A 358 29.21 -17.49 -23.53
N GLY A 359 29.06 -18.81 -23.70
CA GLY A 359 28.93 -19.78 -22.60
C GLY A 359 27.49 -20.24 -22.28
N MET A 360 26.45 -19.71 -22.93
CA MET A 360 25.09 -20.24 -22.81
C MET A 360 24.72 -20.98 -24.10
N TYR A 361 24.73 -22.32 -24.05
CA TYR A 361 24.15 -23.16 -25.10
C TYR A 361 22.62 -22.98 -25.11
N VAL A 362 22.13 -21.89 -25.71
CA VAL A 362 20.68 -21.64 -25.89
C VAL A 362 20.07 -22.58 -26.96
N HIS A 363 20.91 -23.35 -27.65
CA HIS A 363 20.50 -24.18 -28.79
C HIS A 363 19.66 -25.42 -28.45
N THR A 364 19.38 -25.71 -27.17
CA THR A 364 18.66 -26.92 -26.75
C THR A 364 17.22 -26.66 -26.24
N LEU A 365 16.83 -25.41 -25.96
CA LEU A 365 15.50 -25.12 -25.36
C LEU A 365 14.39 -24.86 -26.37
N LEU A 366 14.69 -24.63 -27.65
CA LEU A 366 13.69 -24.40 -28.69
C LEU A 366 13.21 -25.69 -29.40
N PHE A 367 13.86 -26.83 -29.19
CA PHE A 367 13.53 -28.08 -29.88
C PHE A 367 12.73 -29.10 -29.06
N LEU A 368 12.52 -28.87 -27.76
CA LEU A 368 11.81 -29.83 -26.88
C LEU A 368 10.33 -29.52 -26.64
N CYS A 369 9.77 -28.43 -27.21
CA CYS A 369 8.35 -28.09 -27.04
C CYS A 369 7.45 -28.38 -28.25
N THR A 370 7.93 -29.03 -29.30
CA THR A 370 7.12 -29.30 -30.51
C THR A 370 6.89 -30.78 -30.85
N HIS A 371 7.42 -31.76 -30.12
CA HIS A 371 7.12 -33.17 -30.37
C HIS A 371 6.77 -33.91 -29.09
N HIS A 372 5.50 -33.84 -28.66
CA HIS A 372 4.76 -34.92 -28.00
C HIS A 372 3.24 -34.64 -28.07
N VAL A 373 2.71 -34.67 -29.30
CA VAL A 373 1.31 -34.99 -29.58
C VAL A 373 1.31 -35.83 -30.85
N VAL A 374 1.46 -37.16 -30.72
CA VAL A 374 0.86 -38.18 -31.61
C VAL A 374 0.77 -39.49 -30.80
N VAL A 375 -0.42 -40.09 -30.86
CA VAL A 375 -0.99 -41.28 -30.19
C VAL A 375 -1.39 -41.13 -28.72
#